data_AF-A0A2V8DA79-F1
#
_entry.id   AF-A0A2V8DA79-F1
#
_cell.length_a   1.000
_cell.length_b   1.000
_cell.length_c   1.000
_cell.angle_alpha   90.00
_cell.angle_beta   90.00
_cell.angle_gamma   90.00
#
_symmetry.space_group_name_H-M   'P 1'
#
loop_
_entity.id
_entity.type
_entity.pdbx_description
1 polymer ?
#
loop_
_entity_poly.entity_id
_entity_poly.type
_entity_poly.pdbx_seq_one_letter_code
_entity_poly.pdbx_strand_id
1 'polypeptide(L)'
;MRRFRDQGYASTELFFVLGADAFNEIATWRDYPALLDLAHFVVVSRPGTAASQLRDRLPALANRMIGPSAALQSPERTVIILIEAPTSDVSSTAIRRRVALGETVAGMVPAGVLQHIEQHGLYRSTPAERRAPDTPPPQGAGRLHDQD
;
A
#
# COMPACT_ATOMS: atom_id res chain seq x y z
N MET A 1 11.16 3.81 -8.20
CA MET A 1 12.17 4.71 -7.64
C MET A 1 13.51 4.55 -8.31
N ARG A 2 14.27 3.46 -8.08
CA ARG A 2 15.59 3.24 -8.73
C ARG A 2 15.54 3.35 -10.26
N ARG A 3 14.58 2.68 -10.90
CA ARG A 3 14.33 2.81 -12.36
C ARG A 3 14.16 4.25 -12.85
N PHE A 4 13.53 5.14 -12.08
CA PHE A 4 13.36 6.54 -12.49
C PHE A 4 14.67 7.32 -12.37
N ARG A 5 15.49 7.02 -11.37
CA ARG A 5 16.87 7.55 -11.32
C ARG A 5 17.70 7.08 -12.51
N ASP A 6 17.55 5.82 -12.91
CA ASP A 6 18.25 5.27 -14.10
C ASP A 6 17.79 5.96 -15.39
N GLN A 7 16.61 6.58 -15.38
CA GLN A 7 16.07 7.40 -16.48
C GLN A 7 16.48 8.88 -16.41
N GLY A 8 17.30 9.27 -15.43
CA GLY A 8 17.84 10.62 -15.28
C GLY A 8 17.10 11.55 -14.32
N TYR A 9 16.03 11.10 -13.67
CA TYR A 9 15.32 11.91 -12.67
C TYR A 9 16.11 12.00 -11.36
N ALA A 10 16.28 13.21 -10.85
CA ALA A 10 16.86 13.44 -9.53
C ALA A 10 15.88 13.00 -8.43
N SER A 11 16.40 12.58 -7.27
CA SER A 11 15.54 12.18 -6.15
C SER A 11 14.68 13.33 -5.63
N THR A 12 15.11 14.58 -5.81
CA THR A 12 14.35 15.79 -5.47
C THR A 12 13.21 16.12 -6.44
N GLU A 13 13.14 15.43 -7.58
CA GLU A 13 12.06 15.58 -8.55
C GLU A 13 10.97 14.51 -8.39
N LEU A 14 11.24 13.50 -7.54
CA LEU A 14 10.37 12.35 -7.36
C LEU A 14 9.55 12.49 -6.07
N PHE A 15 8.25 12.21 -6.18
CA PHE A 15 7.31 12.23 -5.07
C PHE A 15 6.64 10.86 -4.95
N PHE A 16 6.74 10.25 -3.77
CA PHE A 16 6.03 9.05 -3.41
C PHE A 16 4.86 9.40 -2.51
N VAL A 17 3.63 9.26 -3.02
CA VAL A 17 2.42 9.63 -2.29
C VAL A 17 1.81 8.38 -1.65
N LEU A 18 1.55 8.45 -0.35
CA LEU A 18 0.92 7.36 0.40
C LEU A 18 0.14 7.86 1.61
N GLY A 19 -0.70 6.99 2.18
CA GLY A 19 -1.41 7.27 3.42
C GLY A 19 -0.53 7.16 4.66
N ALA A 20 -0.90 7.89 5.71
CA ALA A 20 -0.24 7.86 7.01
C ALA A 20 -0.25 6.47 7.66
N ASP A 21 -1.28 5.66 7.40
CA ASP A 21 -1.38 4.26 7.84
C ASP A 21 -0.22 3.41 7.28
N ALA A 22 0.01 3.47 5.97
CA ALA A 22 1.09 2.71 5.34
C ALA A 22 2.48 3.22 5.74
N PHE A 23 2.64 4.55 5.87
CA PHE A 23 3.93 5.13 6.29
C PHE A 23 4.27 4.83 7.75
N ASN A 24 3.27 4.63 8.62
CA ASN A 24 3.50 4.25 10.01
C ASN A 24 4.26 2.91 10.14
N GLU A 25 4.19 2.06 9.11
CA GLU A 25 4.89 0.78 9.03
C GLU A 25 6.20 0.84 8.21
N ILE A 26 6.68 2.05 7.86
CA ILE A 26 7.84 2.24 6.96
C ILE A 26 9.09 1.46 7.40
N ALA A 27 9.30 1.30 8.71
CA ALA A 27 10.44 0.56 9.26
C ALA A 27 10.43 -0.95 8.91
N THR A 28 9.26 -1.50 8.55
CA THR A 28 9.12 -2.89 8.10
C THR A 28 9.45 -3.06 6.61
N TRP A 29 9.59 -1.96 5.87
CA TRP A 29 9.83 -2.02 4.44
C TRP A 29 11.29 -2.40 4.16
N ARG A 30 11.48 -3.13 3.06
CA ARG A 30 12.82 -3.54 2.61
C ARG A 30 13.69 -2.32 2.35
N ASP A 31 14.81 -2.23 3.08
CA ASP A 31 15.83 -1.18 2.92
C ASP A 31 15.23 0.23 2.94
N TYR A 32 14.30 0.46 3.89
CA TYR A 32 13.59 1.72 4.01
C TYR A 32 14.51 2.96 4.15
N PRO A 33 15.68 2.92 4.83
CA PRO A 33 16.53 4.10 4.92
C PRO A 33 17.00 4.55 3.54
N ALA A 34 17.48 3.62 2.71
CA ALA A 34 17.88 3.93 1.34
C ALA A 34 16.68 4.35 0.48
N LEU A 35 15.49 3.78 0.72
CA LEU A 35 14.28 4.17 0.00
C LEU A 35 13.91 5.64 0.23
N LEU A 36 14.05 6.14 1.45
CA LEU A 36 13.79 7.55 1.79
C LEU A 36 14.73 8.51 1.05
N ASP A 37 15.87 8.04 0.55
CA ASP A 37 16.84 8.87 -0.19
C ASP A 37 16.57 8.89 -1.71
N LEU A 38 15.58 8.11 -2.18
CA LEU A 38 15.25 8.02 -3.60
C LEU A 38 14.16 8.98 -4.05
N ALA A 39 13.37 9.53 -3.12
CA ALA A 39 12.26 10.45 -3.41
C ALA A 39 11.80 11.23 -2.18
N HIS A 40 11.09 12.33 -2.40
CA HIS A 40 10.22 12.90 -1.38
C HIS A 40 9.09 11.92 -1.04
N PHE A 41 8.71 11.85 0.24
CA PHE A 41 7.56 11.07 0.69
C PHE A 41 6.43 12.02 1.05
N VAL A 42 5.33 11.99 0.31
CA VAL A 42 4.13 12.77 0.61
C VAL A 42 3.17 11.89 1.39
N VAL A 43 3.06 12.14 2.69
CA VAL A 43 2.27 11.33 3.60
C VAL A 43 0.98 12.05 3.94
N VAL A 44 -0.13 11.49 3.47
CA VAL A 44 -1.46 12.09 3.60
C VAL A 44 -2.22 11.45 4.75
N SER A 45 -2.87 12.27 5.58
CA SER A 45 -3.71 11.81 6.67
C SER A 45 -4.86 10.90 6.22
N ARG A 46 -5.25 9.96 7.08
CA ARG A 46 -6.39 9.07 6.90
C ARG A 46 -7.33 9.18 8.10
N PRO A 47 -8.63 8.85 7.97
CA PRO A 47 -9.51 8.79 9.12
C PRO A 47 -8.91 7.93 10.24
N GLY A 48 -8.82 8.48 11.45
CA GLY A 48 -8.19 7.83 12.60
C GLY A 48 -6.65 7.85 12.65
N THR A 49 -5.96 8.38 11.64
CA THR A 49 -4.50 8.52 11.61
C THR A 49 -4.10 9.88 11.03
N ALA A 50 -3.89 10.86 11.91
CA ALA A 50 -3.38 12.17 11.55
C ALA A 50 -1.91 12.09 11.13
N ALA A 51 -1.51 12.83 10.09
CA ALA A 51 -0.14 12.81 9.59
C ALA A 51 0.85 13.38 10.63
N SER A 52 0.42 14.37 11.40
CA SER A 52 1.15 14.99 12.50
C SER A 52 1.60 13.99 13.59
N GLN A 53 0.80 12.96 13.87
CA GLN A 53 1.15 11.93 14.86
C GLN A 53 2.37 11.10 14.48
N LEU A 54 2.77 11.09 13.20
CA LEU A 54 3.93 10.32 12.73
C LEU A 54 5.25 10.81 13.34
N ARG A 55 5.34 12.09 13.73
CA ARG A 55 6.53 12.62 14.41
C ARG A 55 6.81 11.89 15.72
N ASP A 56 5.76 11.63 16.49
CA ASP A 56 5.85 10.97 17.79
C ASP A 56 6.07 9.46 17.64
N ARG A 57 5.43 8.84 16.63
CA ARG A 57 5.54 7.40 16.37
C ARG A 57 6.87 7.00 15.73
N LEU A 58 7.47 7.90 14.94
CA LEU A 58 8.71 7.66 14.20
C LEU A 58 9.74 8.75 14.53
N PRO A 59 10.22 8.84 15.77
CA PRO A 59 11.09 9.94 16.21
C PRO A 59 12.41 9.99 15.44
N ALA A 60 12.94 8.83 15.01
CA ALA A 60 14.14 8.76 14.18
C ALA A 60 14.00 9.45 12.81
N LEU A 61 12.77 9.66 12.33
CA LEU A 61 12.48 10.31 11.06
C LEU A 61 11.95 11.74 11.21
N ALA A 62 11.70 12.20 12.44
CA ALA A 62 11.07 13.50 12.71
C ALA A 62 11.84 14.69 12.09
N ASN A 63 13.17 14.62 12.05
CA ASN A 63 14.02 15.66 11.46
C ASN A 63 13.89 15.77 9.94
N ARG A 64 13.40 14.71 9.27
CA ARG A 64 13.12 14.71 7.83
C ARG A 64 11.68 15.13 7.52
N MET A 65 10.81 15.21 8.54
CA MET A 65 9.41 15.55 8.38
C MET A 65 9.22 17.06 8.35
N ILE A 66 8.56 17.56 7.32
CA ILE A 66 8.24 18.97 7.12
C ILE A 66 6.76 19.14 6.74
N GLY A 67 6.25 20.35 6.92
CA GLY A 67 4.91 20.72 6.43
C GLY A 67 4.92 21.13 4.95
N PRO A 68 3.73 21.27 4.32
CA PRO A 68 3.61 21.58 2.90
C PRO A 68 4.26 22.92 2.52
N SER A 69 4.13 23.94 3.37
CA SER A 69 4.70 25.27 3.11
C SER A 69 6.23 25.25 2.99
N ALA A 70 6.90 24.43 3.81
CA ALA A 70 8.36 24.28 3.74
C ALA A 70 8.78 23.48 2.50
N ALA A 71 7.95 22.55 2.02
CA ALA A 71 8.24 21.76 0.82
C ALA A 71 8.25 22.63 -0.46
N LEU A 72 7.47 23.72 -0.49
CA LEU A 72 7.44 24.65 -1.62
C LEU A 72 8.77 25.41 -1.81
N GLN A 73 9.65 25.42 -0.79
CA GLN A 73 10.98 26.01 -0.89
C GLN A 73 11.99 25.12 -1.64
N SER A 74 11.55 24.02 -2.26
CA SER A 74 12.39 23.11 -3.06
C SER A 74 13.62 22.62 -2.28
N PRO A 75 13.42 21.75 -1.27
CA PRO A 75 14.50 21.27 -0.42
C PRO A 75 15.58 20.55 -1.24
N GLU A 76 16.85 20.83 -0.94
CA GLU A 76 18.02 20.24 -1.62
C GLU A 76 18.18 18.72 -1.40
N ARG A 77 17.40 18.17 -0.46
CA ARG A 77 17.41 16.75 -0.10
C ARG A 77 15.98 16.22 -0.01
N THR A 78 15.85 14.92 -0.17
CA THR A 78 14.59 14.20 0.01
C THR A 78 14.04 14.34 1.43
N VAL A 79 12.78 14.75 1.53
CA VAL A 79 12.06 15.02 2.79
C VAL A 79 10.76 14.24 2.85
N ILE A 80 10.19 14.15 4.05
CA ILE A 80 8.87 13.58 4.31
C ILE A 80 7.90 14.77 4.49
N ILE A 81 6.96 14.95 3.58
CA ILE A 81 5.99 16.03 3.58
C ILE A 81 4.71 15.49 4.21
N LEU A 82 4.34 16.04 5.37
CA LEU A 82 3.12 15.66 6.08
C LEU A 82 1.96 16.54 5.59
N ILE A 83 0.91 15.92 5.05
CA ILE A 83 -0.28 16.61 4.57
C ILE A 83 -1.48 16.16 5.40
N GLU A 84 -2.06 17.12 6.13
CA GLU A 84 -3.39 16.96 6.72
C GLU A 84 -4.43 17.37 5.67
N ALA A 85 -5.20 16.40 5.20
CA ALA A 85 -6.26 16.61 4.21
C ALA A 85 -7.49 15.75 4.55
N PRO A 86 -8.70 16.25 4.26
CA PRO A 86 -9.90 15.44 4.35
C PRO A 86 -9.82 14.32 3.31
N THR A 87 -9.62 13.09 3.77
CA THR A 87 -9.62 11.90 2.92
C THR A 87 -10.89 11.11 3.17
N SER A 88 -11.48 10.59 2.09
CA SER A 88 -12.66 9.75 2.18
C SER A 88 -12.35 8.46 2.94
N ASP A 89 -13.25 8.06 3.84
CA ASP A 89 -13.16 6.78 4.55
C ASP A 89 -13.61 5.63 3.64
N VAL A 90 -12.79 5.35 2.62
CA VAL A 90 -13.02 4.31 1.63
C VAL A 90 -11.83 3.37 1.62
N SER A 91 -12.09 2.08 1.81
CA SER A 91 -11.07 1.03 1.71
C SER A 91 -11.42 0.01 0.65
N SER A 92 -10.40 -0.53 -0.03
CA SER A 92 -10.58 -1.59 -1.02
C SER A 92 -11.17 -2.86 -0.40
N THR A 93 -10.85 -3.17 0.86
CA THR A 93 -11.44 -4.30 1.58
C THR A 93 -12.94 -4.12 1.78
N ALA A 94 -13.39 -2.93 2.17
CA ALA A 94 -14.82 -2.63 2.30
C ALA A 94 -15.53 -2.70 0.94
N ILE A 95 -14.95 -2.12 -0.12
CA ILE A 95 -15.50 -2.18 -1.48
C ILE A 95 -15.68 -3.64 -1.93
N ARG A 96 -14.62 -4.46 -1.84
CA ARG A 96 -14.69 -5.87 -2.27
C ARG A 96 -15.74 -6.65 -1.48
N ARG A 97 -15.84 -6.42 -0.16
CA ARG A 97 -16.87 -7.05 0.68
C ARG A 97 -18.27 -6.65 0.23
N ARG A 98 -18.54 -5.37 0.00
CA ARG A 98 -19.85 -4.87 -0.46
C ARG A 98 -20.25 -5.51 -1.79
N VAL A 99 -19.34 -5.49 -2.77
CA VAL A 99 -19.58 -6.11 -4.08
C VAL A 99 -19.84 -7.61 -3.96
N ALA A 100 -19.10 -8.32 -3.10
CA ALA A 100 -19.30 -9.73 -2.83
C ALA A 100 -20.66 -10.05 -2.18
N LEU A 101 -21.23 -9.10 -1.44
CA LEU A 101 -22.57 -9.16 -0.83
C LEU A 101 -23.69 -8.67 -1.77
N GLY A 102 -23.36 -8.26 -3.00
CA GLY A 102 -24.32 -7.68 -3.94
C GLY A 102 -24.75 -6.24 -3.59
N GLU A 103 -24.05 -5.59 -2.66
CA GLU A 103 -24.30 -4.20 -2.29
C GLU A 103 -23.64 -3.24 -3.31
N THR A 104 -24.28 -2.11 -3.55
CA THR A 104 -23.72 -1.07 -4.42
C THR A 104 -22.52 -0.36 -3.77
N VAL A 105 -21.54 -0.01 -4.61
CA VAL A 105 -20.38 0.82 -4.26
C VAL A 105 -20.36 2.14 -5.01
N ALA A 106 -21.51 2.55 -5.57
CA ALA A 106 -21.69 3.86 -6.17
C ALA A 106 -21.32 4.99 -5.18
N GLY A 107 -20.59 5.98 -5.67
CA GLY A 107 -20.06 7.07 -4.83
C GLY A 107 -18.81 6.72 -4.02
N MET A 108 -18.42 5.44 -3.91
CA MET A 108 -17.15 5.02 -3.30
C MET A 108 -16.01 4.93 -4.32
N VAL A 109 -16.35 4.74 -5.59
CA VAL A 109 -15.41 4.65 -6.72
C VAL A 109 -15.90 5.52 -7.87
N PRO A 110 -15.00 5.96 -8.78
CA PRO A 110 -15.41 6.65 -10.00
C PRO A 110 -16.42 5.84 -10.82
N ALA A 111 -17.35 6.50 -11.50
CA ALA A 111 -18.42 5.83 -12.26
C ALA A 111 -17.89 4.82 -13.30
N GLY A 112 -16.80 5.15 -14.01
CA GLY A 112 -16.17 4.22 -14.94
C GLY A 112 -15.59 2.97 -14.28
N VAL A 113 -15.11 3.08 -13.03
CA VAL A 113 -14.62 1.92 -12.25
C VAL A 113 -15.79 1.04 -11.79
N LEU A 114 -16.90 1.65 -11.35
CA LEU A 114 -18.14 0.91 -11.02
C LEU A 114 -18.63 0.12 -12.22
N GLN A 115 -18.77 0.78 -13.37
CA GLN A 115 -19.18 0.14 -14.62
C GLN A 115 -18.27 -1.03 -14.99
N HIS A 116 -16.95 -0.85 -14.85
CA HIS A 116 -15.98 -1.90 -15.11
C HIS A 116 -16.15 -3.10 -14.18
N ILE A 117 -16.35 -2.88 -12.88
CA ILE A 117 -16.61 -3.94 -11.88
C ILE A 117 -17.86 -4.72 -12.26
N GLU A 118 -18.94 -4.04 -12.65
CA GLU A 118 -20.22 -4.66 -12.99
C GLU A 118 -20.16 -5.48 -14.28
N GLN A 119 -19.54 -4.93 -15.33
CA GLN A 119 -19.39 -5.56 -16.64
C GLN A 119 -18.59 -6.85 -16.58
N HIS A 120 -17.53 -6.87 -15.76
CA HIS A 120 -16.61 -8.01 -15.67
C HIS A 120 -16.89 -8.92 -14.46
N GLY A 121 -17.93 -8.62 -13.68
CA GLY A 121 -18.28 -9.39 -12.48
C GLY A 121 -17.14 -9.45 -11.44
N LEU A 122 -16.30 -8.41 -11.36
CA LEU A 122 -15.16 -8.40 -10.45
C LEU A 122 -15.64 -8.44 -9.00
N TYR A 123 -14.90 -9.17 -8.15
CA TYR A 123 -15.16 -9.30 -6.71
C TYR A 123 -16.52 -9.91 -6.33
N ARG A 124 -17.33 -10.33 -7.31
CA ARG A 124 -18.47 -11.20 -7.04
C ARG A 124 -17.90 -12.53 -6.56
N SER A 125 -18.42 -13.04 -5.46
CA SER A 125 -18.00 -14.30 -4.87
C SER A 125 -18.09 -15.41 -5.93
N THR A 126 -16.97 -15.80 -6.52
CA THR A 126 -16.84 -17.12 -7.14
C THR A 126 -16.80 -18.11 -5.97
N PRO A 127 -17.73 -19.07 -5.85
CA PRO A 127 -17.64 -20.08 -4.80
C PRO A 127 -16.28 -20.76 -4.83
N ALA A 128 -15.55 -20.69 -3.71
CA ALA A 128 -14.54 -21.65 -3.24
C ALA A 128 -13.44 -22.24 -4.17
N GLU A 129 -13.20 -21.80 -5.40
CA GLU A 129 -12.29 -22.53 -6.31
C GLU A 129 -10.86 -22.00 -6.43
N ARG A 130 -10.46 -20.95 -5.68
CA ARG A 130 -9.07 -20.42 -5.73
C ARG A 130 -8.22 -20.68 -4.50
N ARG A 131 -8.70 -21.50 -3.57
CA ARG A 131 -7.90 -22.10 -2.50
C ARG A 131 -8.25 -23.58 -2.41
N ALA A 132 -7.77 -24.36 -3.38
CA ALA A 132 -7.49 -25.75 -3.05
C ALA A 132 -6.40 -25.72 -1.96
N PRO A 133 -6.59 -26.35 -0.80
CA PRO A 133 -5.46 -26.64 0.07
C PRO A 133 -4.53 -27.57 -0.71
N ASP A 134 -3.23 -27.24 -0.72
CA ASP A 134 -2.19 -28.16 -1.19
C ASP A 134 -2.41 -29.51 -0.50
N THR A 135 -3.00 -30.46 -1.23
CA THR A 135 -3.13 -31.83 -0.77
C THR A 135 -1.75 -32.44 -0.99
N PRO A 136 -1.04 -32.86 0.07
CA PRO A 136 0.24 -33.50 -0.12
C PRO A 136 0.02 -34.79 -0.94
N PRO A 137 0.94 -35.15 -1.84
CA PRO A 137 0.76 -36.29 -2.71
C PRO A 137 0.56 -37.57 -1.89
N PRO A 138 -0.24 -38.54 -2.39
CA PRO A 138 -0.47 -39.79 -1.70
C PRO A 138 0.85 -40.53 -1.53
N GLN A 139 1.24 -40.76 -0.27
CA GLN A 139 2.29 -41.73 0.05
C GLN A 139 1.73 -43.12 -0.26
N GLY A 140 2.04 -43.60 -1.46
CA GLY A 140 1.81 -44.98 -1.86
C GLY A 140 2.55 -45.91 -0.91
N ALA A 141 1.77 -46.77 -0.26
CA ALA A 141 2.23 -47.80 0.64
C ALA A 141 2.80 -49.03 -0.10
N GLY A 142 3.90 -49.56 0.45
CA GLY A 142 4.31 -50.98 0.40
C GLY A 142 5.01 -51.43 -0.89
N ARG A 143 6.01 -52.31 -0.91
CA ARG A 143 6.61 -53.34 -0.02
C ARG A 143 8.04 -53.59 -0.57
N LEU A 144 9.02 -54.30 0.01
CA LEU A 144 9.07 -55.49 0.88
C LEU A 144 10.51 -55.62 1.43
N HIS A 145 10.65 -56.42 2.50
CA HIS A 145 11.86 -57.02 3.07
C HIS A 145 12.96 -57.41 2.07
N ASP A 146 14.25 -57.31 2.42
CA ASP A 146 14.95 -58.39 3.14
C ASP A 146 16.30 -57.96 3.71
N GLN A 147 16.68 -58.64 4.79
CA GLN A 147 17.97 -58.55 5.48
C GLN A 147 19.03 -59.37 4.73
N ASP A 148 20.28 -58.93 4.79
CA ASP A 148 21.46 -59.72 5.23
C ASP A 148 22.68 -58.81 5.39
#